data_AF-A0A5C8TEH1-F1
#
_entry.id   AF-A0A5C8TEH1-F1
#
_cell.length_a   1.000
_cell.length_b   1.000
_cell.length_c   1.000
_cell.angle_alpha   90.00
_cell.angle_beta   90.00
_cell.angle_gamma   90.00
#
_symmetry.space_group_name_H-M   'P 1'
#
loop_
_entity.id
_entity.type
_entity.pdbx_description
1 polymer ?
#
loop_
_entity_poly.entity_id
_entity_poly.type
_entity_poly.pdbx_seq_one_letter_code
_entity_poly.pdbx_strand_id
1 'polypeptide(L)'
;MAERLPAHRGGVPVAAAPVRGLPNFMRHLEPERLVKRHGEAISRMATRWINADYLVHEIRRSQRDREDFRRDLTTCPSVGDLAAVSEDIGSALALTPDRQATQAALAVMFDSRVRGPQNPEIYLEALVYDLVDEGFPPAVVVGACQTLRRESKFTPEIAEVIAACRAKLASYRAVANLAGRLSDTRSRVEEALQAADDAAALETDRRSAALPIDLNADPGDGGW
;
A
#
# COMPACT_ATOMS: atom_id res chain seq x y z
N MET A 1 -13.35 -1.58 66.76
CA MET A 1 -12.19 -2.46 66.52
C MET A 1 -12.47 -3.21 65.23
N ALA A 2 -11.76 -2.86 64.15
CA ALA A 2 -12.04 -3.35 62.81
C ALA A 2 -11.36 -4.70 62.55
N GLU A 3 -12.14 -5.68 62.09
CA GLU A 3 -11.67 -6.95 61.55
C GLU A 3 -10.77 -6.72 60.34
N ARG A 4 -9.56 -7.28 60.38
CA ARG A 4 -8.68 -7.42 59.22
C ARG A 4 -8.89 -8.80 58.60
N LEU A 5 -9.53 -8.84 57.43
CA LEU A 5 -9.52 -10.00 56.53
C LEU A 5 -8.11 -10.17 55.92
N PRO A 6 -7.61 -11.40 55.77
CA PRO A 6 -6.33 -11.64 55.08
C PRO A 6 -6.50 -11.46 53.56
N ALA A 7 -5.55 -10.73 52.97
CA ALA A 7 -5.47 -10.49 51.54
C ALA A 7 -5.16 -11.79 50.77
N HIS A 8 -6.11 -12.28 49.97
CA HIS A 8 -5.82 -13.25 48.91
C HIS A 8 -5.09 -12.57 47.76
N ARG A 9 -3.75 -12.53 47.82
CA ARG A 9 -2.90 -12.41 46.62
C ARG A 9 -2.77 -13.79 45.98
N GLY A 10 -3.83 -14.23 45.29
CA GLY A 10 -3.80 -15.37 44.38
C GLY A 10 -3.53 -14.91 42.96
N GLY A 11 -2.39 -14.27 42.72
CA GLY A 11 -1.91 -14.04 41.36
C GLY A 11 -1.40 -15.37 40.82
N VAL A 12 -2.17 -16.02 39.95
CA VAL A 12 -1.67 -17.18 39.19
C VAL A 12 -0.43 -16.68 38.43
N PRO A 13 0.76 -17.26 38.66
CA PRO A 13 1.92 -16.88 37.87
C PRO A 13 1.61 -17.33 36.44
N VAL A 14 1.48 -16.36 35.53
CA VAL A 14 1.57 -16.63 34.10
C VAL A 14 3.00 -17.13 33.90
N ALA A 15 3.18 -18.45 34.00
CA ALA A 15 4.41 -19.09 33.61
C ALA A 15 4.69 -18.60 32.20
N ALA A 16 5.79 -17.86 32.02
CA ALA A 16 6.26 -17.46 30.71
C ALA A 16 6.51 -18.76 29.94
N ALA A 17 5.52 -19.16 29.14
CA ALA A 17 5.64 -20.31 28.28
C ALA A 17 6.87 -20.07 27.40
N PRO A 18 7.77 -21.07 27.27
CA PRO A 18 8.97 -20.89 26.47
C PRO A 18 8.53 -20.57 25.04
N VAL A 19 8.88 -19.36 24.56
CA VAL A 19 8.70 -18.94 23.16
C VAL A 19 9.69 -19.72 22.30
N ARG A 20 9.49 -21.02 22.15
CA ARG A 20 10.21 -21.82 21.16
C ARG A 20 9.57 -21.59 19.80
N GLY A 21 10.20 -20.73 19.01
CA GLY A 21 10.08 -20.76 17.55
C GLY A 21 8.72 -20.36 16.97
N LEU A 22 8.05 -19.34 17.52
CA LEU A 22 6.99 -18.68 16.75
C LEU A 22 7.58 -18.24 15.40
N PRO A 23 6.98 -18.63 14.26
CA PRO A 23 7.49 -18.23 12.96
C PRO A 23 7.53 -16.71 12.88
N ASN A 24 8.63 -16.17 12.35
CA ASN A 24 8.74 -14.74 12.13
C ASN A 24 7.85 -14.32 10.94
N PHE A 25 6.57 -14.08 11.21
CA PHE A 25 5.59 -13.65 10.20
C PHE A 25 5.82 -12.23 9.69
N MET A 26 6.81 -11.49 10.21
CA MET A 26 7.03 -10.08 9.84
C MET A 26 7.17 -9.91 8.32
N ARG A 27 7.88 -10.83 7.65
CA ARG A 27 8.05 -10.79 6.20
C ARG A 27 6.75 -11.06 5.44
N HIS A 28 5.93 -12.00 5.92
CA HIS A 28 4.64 -12.33 5.30
C HIS A 28 3.58 -11.24 5.53
N LEU A 29 3.80 -10.33 6.48
CA LEU A 29 2.92 -9.22 6.79
C LEU A 29 3.30 -7.91 6.10
N GLU A 30 4.41 -7.86 5.36
CA GLU A 30 4.78 -6.66 4.61
C GLU A 30 3.70 -6.23 3.61
N PRO A 31 3.09 -7.12 2.80
CA PRO A 31 1.98 -6.71 1.91
C PRO A 31 0.80 -6.09 2.66
N GLU A 32 0.45 -6.63 3.84
CA GLU A 32 -0.61 -6.08 4.69
C GLU A 32 -0.27 -4.67 5.20
N ARG A 33 1.00 -4.42 5.53
CA ARG A 33 1.48 -3.11 5.98
C ARG A 33 1.45 -2.10 4.85
N LEU A 34 1.90 -2.49 3.66
CA LEU A 34 1.90 -1.64 2.48
C LEU A 34 0.47 -1.26 2.09
N VAL A 35 -0.45 -2.22 2.05
CA VAL A 35 -1.88 -1.96 1.80
C VAL A 35 -2.47 -1.01 2.85
N LYS A 36 -2.20 -1.21 4.15
CA LYS A 36 -2.72 -0.32 5.19
C LYS A 36 -2.12 1.08 5.14
N ARG A 37 -0.84 1.20 4.80
CA ARG A 37 -0.13 2.47 4.79
C ARG A 37 -0.47 3.31 3.55
N HIS A 38 -0.57 2.68 2.39
CA HIS A 38 -0.67 3.38 1.11
C HIS A 38 -1.97 3.13 0.35
N GLY A 39 -2.74 2.09 0.68
CA GLY A 39 -3.86 1.62 -0.14
C GLY A 39 -4.95 2.67 -0.37
N GLU A 40 -5.31 3.45 0.66
CA GLU A 40 -6.31 4.52 0.52
C GLU A 40 -5.80 5.67 -0.36
N ALA A 41 -4.56 6.12 -0.14
CA ALA A 41 -3.95 7.18 -0.93
C ALA A 41 -3.81 6.77 -2.40
N ILE A 42 -3.34 5.54 -2.66
CA ILE A 42 -3.24 4.96 -4.00
C ILE A 42 -4.61 4.89 -4.67
N SER A 43 -5.64 4.38 -3.98
CA SER A 43 -6.98 4.23 -4.55
C SER A 43 -7.61 5.58 -4.90
N ARG A 44 -7.49 6.56 -4.00
CA ARG A 44 -7.98 7.92 -4.22
C ARG A 44 -7.29 8.57 -5.41
N MET A 45 -5.96 8.47 -5.49
CA MET A 45 -5.20 9.08 -6.58
C MET A 45 -5.43 8.39 -7.92
N ALA A 46 -5.48 7.06 -7.94
CA ALA A 46 -5.77 6.31 -9.17
C ALA A 46 -7.16 6.62 -9.73
N THR A 47 -8.14 6.91 -8.88
CA THR A 47 -9.48 7.35 -9.31
C THR A 47 -9.43 8.75 -9.91
N ARG A 48 -8.68 9.67 -9.29
CA ARG A 48 -8.53 11.05 -9.77
C ARG A 48 -7.74 11.12 -11.08
N TRP A 49 -6.75 10.25 -11.25
CA TRP A 49 -5.83 10.25 -12.39
C TRP A 49 -6.12 9.10 -13.37
N ILE A 50 -7.40 8.78 -13.57
CA ILE A 50 -7.81 7.59 -14.32
C ILE A 50 -7.37 7.61 -15.80
N ASN A 51 -7.19 8.79 -16.39
CA ASN A 51 -6.83 8.98 -17.79
C ASN A 51 -5.60 9.88 -17.93
N ALA A 52 -4.41 9.27 -18.00
CA ALA A 52 -3.14 9.97 -18.13
C ALA A 52 -3.07 10.90 -19.37
N ASP A 53 -3.65 10.51 -20.50
CA ASP A 53 -3.60 11.31 -21.74
C ASP A 53 -4.36 12.63 -21.55
N TYR A 54 -5.52 12.56 -20.89
CA TYR A 54 -6.30 13.73 -20.53
C TYR A 54 -5.52 14.66 -19.58
N LEU A 55 -4.86 14.12 -18.55
CA LEU A 55 -4.08 14.93 -17.61
C LEU A 55 -2.93 15.65 -18.33
N VAL A 56 -2.17 14.94 -19.16
CA VAL A 56 -1.05 15.51 -19.92
C VAL A 56 -1.53 16.62 -20.86
N HIS A 57 -2.69 16.45 -21.49
CA HIS A 57 -3.30 17.49 -22.31
C HIS A 57 -3.66 18.74 -21.49
N GLU A 58 -4.31 18.59 -20.32
CA GLU A 58 -4.67 19.73 -19.45
C GLU A 58 -3.43 20.47 -18.92
N ILE A 59 -2.39 19.73 -18.50
CA ILE A 59 -1.10 20.28 -18.07
C ILE A 59 -0.52 21.21 -19.14
N ARG A 60 -0.58 20.81 -20.42
CA ARG A 60 -0.05 21.63 -21.51
C ARG A 60 -0.87 22.89 -21.73
N ARG A 61 -2.19 22.82 -21.56
CA ARG A 61 -3.13 23.88 -21.91
C ARG A 61 -3.25 25.01 -20.88
N SER A 62 -3.12 24.71 -19.60
CA SER A 62 -3.58 25.62 -18.53
C SER A 62 -2.61 25.71 -17.36
N GLN A 63 -2.21 26.94 -17.00
CA GLN A 63 -1.36 27.18 -15.84
C GLN A 63 -2.03 26.78 -14.52
N ARG A 64 -3.34 27.01 -14.39
CA ARG A 64 -4.10 26.63 -13.20
C ARG A 64 -4.06 25.12 -12.97
N ASP A 65 -4.26 24.35 -14.04
CA ASP A 65 -4.23 22.89 -13.94
C ASP A 65 -2.82 22.39 -13.58
N ARG A 66 -1.76 23.03 -14.10
CA ARG A 66 -0.37 22.74 -13.67
C ARG A 66 -0.18 22.92 -12.16
N GLU A 67 -0.70 23.99 -11.58
CA GLU A 67 -0.61 24.25 -10.13
C GLU A 67 -1.40 23.23 -9.31
N ASP A 68 -2.59 22.85 -9.78
CA ASP A 68 -3.41 21.82 -9.12
C ASP A 68 -2.72 20.44 -9.18
N PHE A 69 -2.11 20.07 -10.31
CA PHE A 69 -1.33 18.83 -10.41
C PHE A 69 -0.07 18.84 -9.55
N ARG A 70 0.63 19.98 -9.43
CA ARG A 70 1.75 20.12 -8.49
C ARG A 70 1.29 19.90 -7.05
N ARG A 71 0.13 20.44 -6.66
CA ARG A 71 -0.44 20.20 -5.33
C ARG A 71 -0.71 18.71 -5.12
N ASP A 72 -1.29 18.05 -6.11
CA ASP A 72 -1.57 16.61 -6.03
C ASP A 72 -0.29 15.77 -5.86
N LEU A 73 0.77 16.11 -6.60
CA LEU A 73 2.07 15.41 -6.53
C LEU A 73 2.70 15.44 -5.13
N THR A 74 2.38 16.44 -4.31
CA THR A 74 2.84 16.49 -2.90
C THR A 74 2.14 15.48 -1.99
N THR A 75 0.93 15.05 -2.37
CA THR A 75 0.12 14.10 -1.59
C THR A 75 0.18 12.68 -2.13
N CYS A 76 0.50 12.54 -3.42
CA CYS A 76 0.70 11.26 -4.07
C CYS A 76 2.09 10.70 -3.69
N PRO A 77 2.23 9.40 -3.39
CA PRO A 77 3.55 8.78 -3.18
C PRO A 77 4.45 8.95 -4.41
N SER A 78 5.77 8.89 -4.21
CA SER A 78 6.73 9.03 -5.31
C SER A 78 6.64 7.85 -6.29
N VAL A 79 7.16 8.03 -7.51
CA VAL A 79 7.25 6.94 -8.51
C VAL A 79 7.99 5.73 -7.93
N GLY A 80 9.11 5.97 -7.24
CA GLY A 80 9.88 4.91 -6.58
C GLY A 80 9.09 4.17 -5.50
N ASP A 81 8.34 4.90 -4.66
CA ASP A 81 7.51 4.26 -3.62
C ASP A 81 6.37 3.44 -4.23
N LEU A 82 5.71 3.94 -5.28
CA LEU A 82 4.63 3.23 -5.96
C LEU A 82 5.13 1.96 -6.65
N ALA A 83 6.28 2.04 -7.32
CA ALA A 83 6.94 0.89 -7.93
C ALA A 83 7.32 -0.15 -6.87
N ALA A 84 7.94 0.27 -5.77
CA ALA A 84 8.30 -0.60 -4.65
C ALA A 84 7.07 -1.30 -4.05
N VAL A 85 5.96 -0.58 -3.82
CA VAL A 85 4.71 -1.17 -3.33
C VAL A 85 4.18 -2.24 -4.29
N SER A 86 4.20 -1.97 -5.60
CA SER A 86 3.73 -2.93 -6.61
C SER A 86 4.61 -4.18 -6.65
N GLU A 87 5.93 -3.99 -6.65
CA GLU A 87 6.93 -5.06 -6.70
C GLU A 87 6.94 -5.93 -5.44
N ASP A 88 6.90 -5.31 -4.25
CA ASP A 88 6.93 -6.03 -2.97
C ASP A 88 5.67 -6.89 -2.80
N ILE A 89 4.50 -6.34 -3.11
CA ILE A 89 3.24 -7.11 -3.08
C ILE A 89 3.26 -8.19 -4.15
N GLY A 90 3.69 -7.87 -5.37
CA GLY A 90 3.79 -8.83 -6.47
C GLY A 90 4.69 -10.01 -6.13
N SER A 91 5.88 -9.73 -5.57
CA SER A 91 6.85 -10.74 -5.12
C SER A 91 6.28 -11.63 -4.03
N ALA A 92 5.58 -11.06 -3.05
CA ALA A 92 4.93 -11.84 -2.00
C ALA A 92 3.80 -12.73 -2.51
N LEU A 93 3.07 -12.28 -3.53
CA LEU A 93 2.00 -13.07 -4.17
C LEU A 93 2.52 -14.15 -5.13
N ALA A 94 3.74 -14.01 -5.63
CA ALA A 94 4.40 -14.99 -6.49
C ALA A 94 5.01 -16.18 -5.72
N LEU A 95 5.07 -16.10 -4.39
CA LEU A 95 5.55 -17.20 -3.55
C LEU A 95 4.63 -18.41 -3.67
N THR A 96 5.23 -19.59 -3.83
CA THR A 96 4.50 -20.86 -3.77
C THR A 96 3.89 -21.06 -2.38
N PRO A 97 2.75 -21.77 -2.28
CA PRO A 97 2.20 -22.16 -0.99
C PRO A 97 3.24 -22.88 -0.13
N ASP A 98 3.27 -22.55 1.16
CA ASP A 98 4.16 -23.17 2.15
C ASP A 98 3.30 -23.79 3.26
N ARG A 99 3.30 -25.13 3.31
CA ARG A 99 2.54 -25.90 4.29
C ARG A 99 2.92 -25.53 5.72
N GLN A 100 4.21 -25.33 6.01
CA GLN A 100 4.69 -25.05 7.36
C GLN A 100 4.28 -23.64 7.79
N ALA A 101 4.43 -22.64 6.92
CA ALA A 101 3.99 -21.29 7.19
C ALA A 101 2.47 -21.20 7.38
N THR A 102 1.69 -21.88 6.52
CA THR A 102 0.23 -21.98 6.60
C THR A 102 -0.22 -22.62 7.91
N GLN A 103 0.32 -23.79 8.25
CA GLN A 103 -0.01 -24.49 9.49
C GLN A 103 0.27 -23.62 10.72
N ALA A 104 1.42 -22.94 10.75
CA ALA A 104 1.77 -22.12 11.88
C ALA A 104 0.90 -20.85 11.99
N ALA A 105 0.53 -20.23 10.87
CA ALA A 105 -0.38 -19.07 10.86
C ALA A 105 -1.76 -19.45 11.41
N LEU A 106 -2.29 -20.60 10.96
CA LEU A 106 -3.56 -21.15 11.44
C LEU A 106 -3.50 -21.52 12.93
N ALA A 107 -2.43 -22.17 13.37
CA ALA A 107 -2.24 -22.51 14.78
C ALA A 107 -2.30 -21.26 15.68
N VAL A 108 -1.63 -20.17 15.28
CA VAL A 108 -1.67 -18.89 16.01
C VAL A 108 -3.08 -18.25 16.00
N MET A 109 -3.85 -18.42 14.92
CA MET A 109 -5.23 -17.96 14.87
C MET A 109 -6.14 -18.78 15.80
N PHE A 110 -5.92 -20.10 15.90
CA PHE A 110 -6.71 -20.97 16.80
C PHE A 110 -6.35 -20.81 18.26
N ASP A 111 -5.09 -20.54 18.58
CA ASP A 111 -4.63 -20.30 19.95
C ASP A 111 -5.31 -19.06 20.58
N SER A 112 -5.80 -18.12 19.76
CA SER A 112 -6.57 -16.98 20.25
C SER A 112 -8.05 -17.29 20.54
N ARG A 113 -8.50 -18.55 20.42
CA ARG A 113 -9.91 -18.94 20.55
C ARG A 113 -10.18 -19.63 21.89
N VAL A 114 -11.27 -19.21 22.53
CA VAL A 114 -11.71 -19.80 23.82
C VAL A 114 -12.28 -21.21 23.63
N ARG A 115 -12.86 -21.52 22.47
CA ARG A 115 -13.41 -22.85 22.14
C ARG A 115 -12.89 -23.31 20.79
N GLY A 116 -12.10 -24.37 20.77
CA GLY A 116 -11.61 -24.99 19.55
C GLY A 116 -12.63 -25.92 18.88
N PRO A 117 -12.32 -26.41 17.67
CA PRO A 117 -13.07 -27.49 17.03
C PRO A 117 -12.99 -28.78 17.88
N GLN A 118 -13.95 -29.69 17.68
CA GLN A 118 -14.01 -30.96 18.43
C GLN A 118 -12.78 -31.84 18.21
N ASN A 119 -12.25 -31.86 16.98
CA ASN A 119 -11.01 -32.54 16.63
C ASN A 119 -10.06 -31.53 15.96
N PRO A 120 -9.18 -30.86 16.73
CA PRO A 120 -8.32 -29.81 16.21
C PRO A 120 -7.25 -30.30 15.24
N GLU A 121 -6.78 -31.53 15.39
CA GLU A 121 -5.75 -32.10 14.50
C GLU A 121 -6.31 -32.32 13.09
N ILE A 122 -7.44 -33.04 12.99
CA ILE A 122 -8.09 -33.29 11.68
C ILE A 122 -8.55 -31.98 11.04
N TYR A 123 -9.13 -31.08 11.83
CA TYR A 123 -9.57 -29.78 11.32
C TYR A 123 -8.39 -28.97 10.75
N LEU A 124 -7.28 -28.89 11.49
CA LEU A 124 -6.11 -28.13 11.06
C LEU A 124 -5.47 -28.75 9.82
N GLU A 125 -5.37 -30.08 9.76
CA GLU A 125 -4.81 -30.78 8.61
C GLU A 125 -5.66 -30.58 7.34
N ALA A 126 -6.99 -30.71 7.45
CA ALA A 126 -7.91 -30.46 6.35
C ALA A 126 -7.80 -29.01 5.84
N LEU A 127 -7.81 -28.04 6.76
CA LEU A 127 -7.69 -26.63 6.38
C LEU A 127 -6.33 -26.29 5.76
N VAL A 128 -5.23 -26.86 6.27
CA VAL A 128 -3.91 -26.68 5.66
C VAL A 128 -3.88 -27.26 4.26
N TYR A 129 -4.45 -28.45 4.06
CA TYR A 129 -4.57 -29.07 2.74
C TYR A 129 -5.33 -28.17 1.77
N ASP A 130 -6.53 -27.73 2.14
CA ASP A 130 -7.39 -26.90 1.27
C ASP A 130 -6.72 -25.58 0.88
N LEU A 131 -6.03 -24.91 1.81
CA LEU A 131 -5.37 -23.64 1.53
C LEU A 131 -4.13 -23.79 0.63
N VAL A 132 -3.41 -24.90 0.76
CA VAL A 132 -2.25 -25.23 -0.09
C VAL A 132 -2.72 -25.65 -1.49
N ASP A 133 -3.78 -26.45 -1.57
CA ASP A 133 -4.36 -26.94 -2.83
C ASP A 133 -4.98 -25.79 -3.65
N GLU A 134 -5.69 -24.86 -3.00
CA GLU A 134 -6.19 -23.62 -3.63
C GLU A 134 -5.06 -22.64 -4.01
N GLY A 135 -3.81 -22.92 -3.64
CA GLY A 135 -2.65 -22.16 -4.08
C GLY A 135 -2.44 -20.83 -3.36
N PHE A 136 -2.93 -20.66 -2.12
CA PHE A 136 -2.77 -19.40 -1.41
C PHE A 136 -1.31 -19.16 -0.98
N PRO A 137 -0.70 -18.01 -1.33
CA PRO A 137 0.62 -17.65 -0.85
C PRO A 137 0.63 -17.43 0.68
N PRO A 138 1.77 -17.66 1.36
CA PRO A 138 1.85 -17.51 2.82
C PRO A 138 1.45 -16.11 3.32
N ALA A 139 1.77 -15.05 2.57
CA ALA A 139 1.38 -13.68 2.92
C ALA A 139 -0.14 -13.50 2.98
N VAL A 140 -0.88 -14.15 2.07
CA VAL A 140 -2.35 -14.10 2.03
C VAL A 140 -2.93 -14.84 3.23
N VAL A 141 -2.46 -16.06 3.49
CA VAL A 141 -2.94 -16.88 4.62
C VAL A 141 -2.69 -16.16 5.94
N VAL A 142 -1.48 -15.63 6.13
CA VAL A 142 -1.10 -14.89 7.35
C VAL A 142 -1.96 -13.63 7.50
N GLY A 143 -2.16 -12.86 6.43
CA GLY A 143 -3.02 -11.68 6.43
C GLY A 143 -4.49 -12.01 6.76
N ALA A 144 -5.02 -13.09 6.19
CA ALA A 144 -6.39 -13.56 6.44
C ALA A 144 -6.56 -14.04 7.89
N CYS A 145 -5.61 -14.82 8.39
CA CYS A 145 -5.59 -15.27 9.79
C CYS A 145 -5.59 -14.08 10.75
N GLN A 146 -4.82 -13.02 10.47
CA GLN A 146 -4.82 -11.81 11.30
C GLN A 146 -6.16 -11.08 11.31
N THR A 147 -6.82 -10.98 10.15
CA THR A 147 -8.16 -10.38 10.04
C THR A 147 -9.15 -11.19 10.85
N LEU A 148 -9.23 -12.50 10.63
CA LEU A 148 -10.14 -13.39 11.36
C LEU A 148 -9.89 -13.37 12.86
N ARG A 149 -8.64 -13.28 13.30
CA ARG A 149 -8.27 -13.18 14.72
C ARG A 149 -8.88 -11.95 15.41
N ARG A 150 -9.07 -10.86 14.67
CA ARG A 150 -9.61 -9.59 15.19
C ARG A 150 -11.12 -9.51 15.06
N GLU A 151 -11.67 -10.09 14.01
CA GLU A 151 -13.06 -9.84 13.59
C GLU A 151 -14.00 -11.01 13.92
N SER A 152 -13.53 -12.26 13.79
CA SER A 152 -14.37 -13.41 14.09
C SER A 152 -14.49 -13.59 15.60
N LYS A 153 -15.71 -13.85 16.08
CA LYS A 153 -15.98 -14.16 17.49
C LYS A 153 -15.81 -15.64 17.81
N PHE A 154 -16.04 -16.50 16.84
CA PHE A 154 -16.03 -17.96 16.99
C PHE A 154 -14.84 -18.57 16.24
N THR A 155 -14.67 -19.88 16.40
CA THR A 155 -13.76 -20.66 15.56
C THR A 155 -14.32 -20.63 14.15
N PRO A 156 -13.58 -20.07 13.17
CA PRO A 156 -14.12 -19.90 11.83
C PRO A 156 -14.32 -21.25 11.16
N GLU A 157 -15.30 -21.34 10.27
CA GLU A 157 -15.45 -22.49 9.39
C GLU A 157 -14.36 -22.48 8.30
N ILE A 158 -14.03 -23.65 7.73
CA ILE A 158 -13.05 -23.76 6.64
C ILE A 158 -13.40 -22.81 5.49
N ALA A 159 -14.69 -22.74 5.13
CA ALA A 159 -15.19 -21.84 4.10
C ALA A 159 -14.96 -20.35 4.42
N GLU A 160 -15.08 -19.96 5.69
CA GLU A 160 -14.80 -18.57 6.12
C GLU A 160 -13.31 -18.24 6.02
N VAL A 161 -12.43 -19.18 6.34
CA VAL A 161 -10.99 -19.01 6.19
C VAL A 161 -10.61 -18.86 4.71
N ILE A 162 -11.17 -19.70 3.84
CA ILE A 162 -10.97 -19.61 2.39
C ILE A 162 -11.50 -18.26 1.86
N ALA A 163 -12.69 -17.85 2.28
CA ALA A 163 -13.27 -16.57 1.87
C ALA A 163 -12.39 -15.38 2.29
N ALA A 164 -11.86 -15.40 3.52
CA ALA A 164 -10.92 -14.39 4.00
C ALA A 164 -9.62 -14.38 3.19
N CYS A 165 -9.08 -15.54 2.81
CA CYS A 165 -7.90 -15.64 1.93
C CYS A 165 -8.18 -15.05 0.55
N ARG A 166 -9.32 -15.38 -0.07
CA ARG A 166 -9.73 -14.81 -1.36
C ARG A 166 -9.87 -13.29 -1.31
N ALA A 167 -10.51 -12.77 -0.25
CA ALA A 167 -10.66 -11.33 -0.04
C ALA A 167 -9.30 -10.63 0.11
N LYS A 168 -8.37 -11.21 0.86
CA LYS A 168 -7.01 -10.68 1.01
C LYS A 168 -6.22 -10.71 -0.29
N LEU A 169 -6.27 -11.82 -1.02
CA LEU A 169 -5.63 -11.94 -2.33
C LEU A 169 -6.16 -10.88 -3.30
N ALA A 170 -7.48 -10.68 -3.35
CA ALA A 170 -8.11 -9.67 -4.20
C ALA A 170 -7.67 -8.25 -3.80
N SER A 171 -7.65 -7.94 -2.50
CA SER A 171 -7.21 -6.64 -1.98
C SER A 171 -5.74 -6.35 -2.33
N TYR A 172 -4.84 -7.32 -2.14
CA TYR A 172 -3.42 -7.15 -2.45
C TYR A 172 -3.20 -6.94 -3.95
N ARG A 173 -3.87 -7.75 -4.80
CA ARG A 173 -3.82 -7.57 -6.26
C ARG A 173 -4.33 -6.21 -6.69
N ALA A 174 -5.44 -5.74 -6.11
CA ALA A 174 -6.01 -4.43 -6.44
C ALA A 174 -5.00 -3.31 -6.12
N VAL A 175 -4.40 -3.31 -4.93
CA VAL A 175 -3.42 -2.30 -4.54
C VAL A 175 -2.17 -2.36 -5.42
N ALA A 176 -1.61 -3.55 -5.67
CA ALA A 176 -0.42 -3.70 -6.51
C ALA A 176 -0.64 -3.18 -7.94
N ASN A 177 -1.80 -3.52 -8.54
CA ASN A 177 -2.17 -3.07 -9.88
C ASN A 177 -2.39 -1.54 -9.94
N LEU A 178 -3.08 -0.98 -8.94
CA LEU A 178 -3.28 0.46 -8.88
C LEU A 178 -1.97 1.21 -8.64
N ALA A 179 -1.08 0.68 -7.80
CA ALA A 179 0.24 1.25 -7.57
C ALA A 179 1.07 1.30 -8.85
N GLY A 180 1.13 0.19 -9.60
CA GLY A 180 1.84 0.14 -10.89
C GLY A 180 1.29 1.14 -11.90
N ARG A 181 -0.03 1.16 -12.11
CA ARG A 181 -0.67 2.13 -13.02
C ARG A 181 -0.47 3.58 -12.60
N LEU A 182 -0.53 3.85 -11.30
CA LEU A 182 -0.34 5.19 -10.76
C LEU A 182 1.12 5.64 -10.90
N SER A 183 2.07 4.72 -10.76
CA SER A 183 3.50 4.97 -11.01
C SER A 183 3.73 5.47 -12.44
N ASP A 184 3.21 4.74 -13.43
CA ASP A 184 3.31 5.13 -14.84
C ASP A 184 2.64 6.48 -15.10
N THR A 185 1.45 6.69 -14.54
CA THR A 185 0.70 7.94 -14.70
C THR A 185 1.43 9.11 -14.06
N ARG A 186 2.02 8.91 -12.88
CA ARG A 186 2.81 9.94 -12.18
C ARG A 186 4.03 10.35 -12.99
N SER A 187 4.79 9.39 -13.53
CA SER A 187 5.97 9.69 -14.38
C SER A 187 5.57 10.59 -15.55
N ARG A 188 4.49 10.25 -16.24
CA ARG A 188 3.98 11.05 -17.38
C ARG A 188 3.52 12.45 -16.99
N VAL A 189 2.92 12.60 -15.81
CA VAL A 189 2.50 13.91 -15.28
C VAL A 189 3.72 14.76 -14.91
N GLU A 190 4.72 14.18 -14.27
CA GLU A 190 5.98 14.87 -13.92
C GLU A 190 6.74 15.31 -15.18
N GLU A 191 6.87 14.44 -16.18
CA GLU A 191 7.47 14.77 -17.49
C GLU A 191 6.72 15.88 -18.22
N ALA A 192 5.38 15.84 -18.20
CA ALA A 192 4.56 16.87 -18.85
C ALA A 192 4.67 18.24 -18.16
N LEU A 193 4.78 18.26 -16.83
CA LEU A 193 5.00 19.48 -16.07
C LEU A 193 6.39 20.05 -16.36
N GLN A 194 7.43 19.22 -16.36
CA GLN A 194 8.79 19.66 -16.68
C GLN A 194 8.86 20.26 -18.09
N ALA A 195 8.31 19.56 -19.09
CA ALA A 195 8.28 20.07 -20.46
C ALA A 195 7.51 21.39 -20.61
N ALA A 196 6.46 21.58 -19.81
CA ALA A 196 5.69 22.82 -19.80
C ALA A 196 6.46 23.99 -19.15
N ASP A 197 7.29 23.70 -18.16
CA ASP A 197 8.16 24.68 -17.49
C ASP A 197 9.33 25.08 -18.39
N ASP A 198 9.97 24.11 -19.05
CA ASP A 198 11.05 24.36 -20.02
C ASP A 198 10.54 25.23 -21.19
N ALA A 199 9.33 24.96 -21.69
CA ALA A 199 8.71 25.77 -22.73
C ALA A 199 8.40 27.21 -22.27
N ALA A 200 7.98 27.39 -21.01
CA ALA A 200 7.72 28.72 -20.45
C ALA A 200 9.01 29.51 -20.23
N ALA A 201 10.10 28.85 -19.83
CA ALA A 201 11.42 29.48 -19.70
C ALA A 201 11.94 29.96 -21.06
N LEU A 202 11.88 29.12 -22.10
CA LEU A 202 12.30 29.47 -23.46
C LEU A 202 11.52 30.67 -24.04
N GLU A 203 10.22 30.75 -23.77
CA GLU A 203 9.39 31.89 -24.21
C GLU A 203 9.77 33.18 -23.48
N THR A 204 10.07 33.09 -22.18
CA THR A 204 10.58 34.22 -21.38
C THR A 204 11.92 34.72 -21.92
N ASP A 205 12.83 33.81 -22.25
CA ASP A 205 14.14 34.14 -22.82
C ASP A 205 14.01 34.81 -24.20
N ARG A 206 13.13 34.27 -25.07
CA ARG A 206 12.84 34.89 -26.38
C ARG A 206 12.26 36.29 -26.26
N ARG A 207 11.33 36.50 -25.33
CA ARG A 207 10.75 37.84 -25.08
C ARG A 207 11.78 38.82 -24.54
N SER A 208 12.66 38.35 -23.66
CA SER A 208 13.74 39.16 -23.08
C SER A 208 14.79 39.54 -24.13
N ALA A 209 15.08 38.64 -25.09
CA ALA A 209 15.94 38.92 -26.23
C ALA A 209 15.30 39.83 -27.30
N ALA A 210 13.97 40.00 -27.28
CA ALA A 210 13.21 40.75 -28.28
C ALA A 210 12.88 42.21 -27.87
N LEU A 211 13.29 42.68 -26.70
CA LEU A 211 13.15 44.08 -26.28
C LEU A 211 14.41 44.90 -26.64
N PRO A 212 14.28 46.18 -27.04
CA PRO A 212 14.71 46.63 -28.37
C PRO A 212 16.12 47.22 -28.43
N ILE A 213 16.67 47.13 -29.65
CA ILE A 213 17.66 48.05 -30.22
C ILE A 213 17.33 49.47 -29.80
N ASP A 214 18.33 50.15 -29.25
CA ASP A 214 18.28 51.52 -28.75
C ASP A 214 17.76 52.48 -29.85
N LEU A 215 16.50 52.91 -29.72
CA LEU A 215 15.87 53.90 -30.60
C LEU A 215 16.24 55.35 -30.19
N ASN A 216 17.13 55.53 -29.22
CA ASN A 216 17.70 56.83 -28.83
C ASN A 216 19.07 57.09 -29.47
N ALA A 217 19.36 56.52 -30.65
CA ALA A 217 20.41 57.06 -31.51
C ALA A 217 19.96 58.41 -32.06
N ASP A 218 20.11 59.44 -31.22
CA ASP A 218 19.92 60.85 -31.51
C ASP A 218 20.74 61.21 -32.77
N PRO A 219 20.10 61.56 -33.91
CA PRO A 219 20.83 62.10 -35.04
C PRO A 219 21.25 63.52 -34.66
N GLY A 220 22.39 63.61 -33.99
CA GLY A 220 23.01 64.88 -33.62
C GLY A 220 23.03 65.85 -34.80
N ASP A 221 22.18 66.85 -34.68
CA ASP A 221 22.37 68.26 -35.00
C ASP A 221 23.66 68.57 -35.80
N GLY A 222 23.59 68.38 -37.12
CA GLY A 222 24.59 68.85 -38.08
C GLY A 222 24.05 70.07 -38.81
N GLY A 223 24.42 71.25 -38.30
CA GLY A 223 23.90 72.56 -38.68
C GLY A 223 24.05 73.01 -40.14
N TRP A 224 23.27 74.07 -40.38
CA TRP A 224 23.23 75.07 -41.45
C TRP A 224 24.39 75.15 -42.45
#